data_AF-A0A3M7P8B5-F1
#
_entry.id   AF-A0A3M7P8B5-F1
#
_cell.length_a   1.000
_cell.length_b   1.000
_cell.length_c   1.000
_cell.angle_alpha   90.00
_cell.angle_beta   90.00
_cell.angle_gamma   90.00
#
_symmetry.space_group_name_H-M   'P 1'
#
loop_
_entity.id
_entity.type
_entity.pdbx_description
1 polymer ?
#
loop_
_entity_poly.entity_id
_entity_poly.type
_entity_poly.pdbx_seq_one_letter_code
_entity_poly.pdbx_strand_id
1 'polypeptide(L)'
;MKNAVEFIKSIEDQKFSKNPFEDSFELYAKGIIENSSNFSQLRHNVGDSKEKLIVFCMYSKKACNMSWFRYYYHAMYGNCYTINSGFGENDDNVPIFTAVGPKRSLGLRLILNVSVAEEIKFLKGNMGAQVIIHNKTESPFMIEGIFLSPKTETNIALTRTFYSSLPKPYSSCESNTNDKNAYQSELYKQVFENGFGYNQILCIGFCSQRLVIRNCKCYSTNLPKFSNSPPCVSLEQNICYEEQVKFATETDFIQDVCF
;
A
#
# COMPACT_ATOMS: atom_id res chain seq x y z
N MET A 1 -24.46 -6.83 9.84
CA MET A 1 -23.53 -7.36 10.86
C MET A 1 -23.38 -8.88 10.81
N LYS A 2 -24.46 -9.69 10.83
CA LYS A 2 -24.35 -11.17 10.83
C LYS A 2 -23.49 -11.75 9.68
N ASN A 3 -23.69 -11.31 8.43
CA ASN A 3 -22.97 -11.89 7.28
C ASN A 3 -21.45 -11.64 7.25
N ALA A 4 -20.97 -10.51 7.77
CA ALA A 4 -19.53 -10.18 7.78
C ALA A 4 -18.78 -11.03 8.81
N VAL A 5 -19.37 -11.17 10.01
CA VAL A 5 -18.84 -11.97 11.10
C VAL A 5 -18.92 -13.47 10.76
N GLU A 6 -20.01 -13.94 10.17
CA GLU A 6 -20.16 -15.33 9.71
C GLU A 6 -19.14 -15.69 8.62
N PHE A 7 -18.88 -14.77 7.68
CA PHE A 7 -17.87 -14.96 6.65
C PHE A 7 -16.45 -15.06 7.23
N ILE A 8 -16.10 -14.16 8.14
CA ILE A 8 -14.80 -14.16 8.81
C ILE A 8 -14.62 -15.44 9.66
N LYS A 9 -15.66 -15.89 10.37
CA LYS A 9 -15.66 -17.17 11.08
C LYS A 9 -15.54 -18.38 10.15
N SER A 10 -16.12 -18.32 8.95
CA SER A 10 -15.95 -19.39 7.96
C SER A 10 -14.51 -19.55 7.49
N ILE A 11 -13.72 -18.48 7.53
CA ILE A 11 -12.26 -18.54 7.30
C ILE A 11 -11.60 -19.15 8.54
N GLU A 12 -11.93 -18.70 9.76
CA GLU A 12 -11.39 -19.25 11.02
C GLU A 12 -11.61 -20.77 11.18
N ASP A 13 -12.79 -21.28 10.80
CA ASP A 13 -13.18 -22.70 10.95
C ASP A 13 -12.51 -23.65 9.95
N GLN A 14 -11.91 -23.12 8.87
CA GLN A 14 -11.04 -23.90 8.00
C GLN A 14 -9.73 -24.15 8.74
N LYS A 15 -9.68 -25.16 9.63
CA LYS A 15 -8.46 -25.59 10.35
C LYS A 15 -7.23 -25.60 9.43
N PHE A 16 -6.41 -24.55 9.48
CA PHE A 16 -5.29 -24.40 8.56
C PHE A 16 -4.11 -25.25 9.02
N SER A 17 -3.62 -26.09 8.12
CA SER A 17 -2.36 -26.83 8.24
C SER A 17 -1.12 -25.95 8.13
N LYS A 18 -1.28 -24.62 8.12
CA LYS A 18 -0.22 -23.62 7.94
C LYS A 18 -0.26 -22.56 9.04
N ASN A 19 0.91 -21.99 9.31
CA ASN A 19 1.10 -20.93 10.30
C ASN A 19 0.28 -19.69 9.91
N PRO A 20 -0.61 -19.16 10.76
CA PRO A 20 -1.39 -17.95 10.45
C PRO A 20 -0.52 -16.69 10.31
N PHE A 21 0.75 -16.76 10.69
CA PHE A 21 1.77 -15.72 10.47
C PHE A 21 2.62 -15.95 9.22
N GLU A 22 2.25 -16.88 8.34
CA GLU A 22 2.84 -16.99 7.00
C GLU A 22 2.17 -15.95 6.09
N ASP A 23 2.96 -15.11 5.42
CA ASP A 23 2.46 -14.05 4.54
C ASP A 23 1.46 -14.59 3.49
N SER A 24 1.67 -15.83 3.03
CA SER A 24 0.80 -16.55 2.08
C SER A 24 -0.64 -16.72 2.58
N PHE A 25 -0.81 -16.99 3.88
CA PHE A 25 -2.12 -17.15 4.49
C PHE A 25 -2.83 -15.81 4.70
N GLU A 26 -2.10 -14.79 5.16
CA GLU A 26 -2.64 -13.45 5.34
C GLU A 26 -3.10 -12.87 3.99
N LEU A 27 -2.32 -13.09 2.93
CA LEU A 27 -2.66 -12.71 1.55
C LEU A 27 -3.91 -13.43 1.05
N TYR A 28 -4.01 -14.74 1.30
CA TYR A 28 -5.17 -15.52 0.94
C TYR A 28 -6.46 -14.99 1.57
N ALA A 29 -6.47 -14.84 2.89
CA ALA A 29 -7.64 -14.39 3.62
C ALA A 29 -8.09 -13.00 3.15
N LYS A 30 -7.12 -12.11 2.87
CA LYS A 30 -7.39 -10.79 2.30
C LYS A 30 -7.94 -10.85 0.89
N GLY A 31 -7.44 -11.73 0.02
CA GLY A 31 -8.01 -11.98 -1.30
C GLY A 31 -9.50 -12.32 -1.24
N ILE A 32 -9.88 -13.21 -0.31
CA ILE A 32 -11.28 -13.59 -0.10
C ILE A 32 -12.10 -12.39 0.40
N ILE A 33 -11.56 -11.60 1.36
CA ILE A 33 -12.21 -10.37 1.86
C ILE A 33 -12.44 -9.35 0.73
N GLU A 34 -11.45 -9.11 -0.13
CA GLU A 34 -11.55 -8.18 -1.26
C GLU A 34 -12.58 -8.62 -2.30
N ASN A 35 -12.73 -9.93 -2.51
CA ASN A 35 -13.70 -10.49 -3.45
C ASN A 35 -15.13 -10.47 -2.92
N SER A 36 -15.33 -10.20 -1.63
CA SER A 36 -16.65 -10.19 -1.00
C SER A 36 -17.54 -9.09 -1.60
N SER A 37 -18.80 -9.41 -1.91
CA SER A 37 -19.79 -8.43 -2.35
C SER A 37 -20.03 -7.32 -1.32
N ASN A 38 -19.73 -7.59 -0.05
CA ASN A 38 -19.82 -6.64 1.06
C ASN A 38 -18.48 -5.94 1.37
N PHE A 39 -17.46 -6.07 0.52
CA PHE A 39 -16.12 -5.56 0.78
C PHE A 39 -16.11 -4.07 1.14
N SER A 40 -16.92 -3.24 0.47
CA SER A 40 -17.05 -1.82 0.81
C SER A 40 -17.46 -1.60 2.28
N GLN A 41 -18.47 -2.35 2.74
CA GLN A 41 -18.94 -2.28 4.12
C GLN A 41 -17.95 -2.93 5.10
N LEU A 42 -17.26 -3.99 4.69
CA LEU A 42 -16.21 -4.64 5.47
C LEU A 42 -15.05 -3.69 5.74
N ARG A 43 -14.55 -2.96 4.74
CA ARG A 43 -13.45 -2.00 4.89
C ARG A 43 -13.73 -0.93 5.95
N HIS A 44 -14.97 -0.45 6.03
CA HIS A 44 -15.37 0.50 7.06
C HIS A 44 -15.38 -0.09 8.48
N ASN A 45 -15.58 -1.40 8.60
CA ASN A 45 -15.65 -2.08 9.90
C ASN A 45 -14.29 -2.61 10.37
N VAL A 46 -13.45 -3.07 9.44
CA VAL A 46 -12.16 -3.71 9.77
C VAL A 46 -10.99 -2.72 9.80
N GLY A 47 -11.10 -1.58 9.11
CA GLY A 47 -10.11 -0.52 9.14
C GLY A 47 -10.55 0.64 10.03
N ASP A 48 -9.59 1.28 10.70
CA ASP A 48 -9.87 2.48 11.51
C ASP A 48 -10.31 3.64 10.60
N SER A 49 -11.37 4.36 10.99
CA SER A 49 -11.78 5.60 10.30
C SER A 49 -10.79 6.74 10.57
N LYS A 50 -10.83 7.79 9.76
CA LYS A 50 -9.94 8.96 9.88
C LYS A 50 -10.07 9.61 11.25
N GLU A 51 -11.31 9.81 11.68
CA GLU A 51 -11.68 10.47 12.94
C GLU A 51 -11.32 9.60 14.16
N LYS A 52 -11.35 8.27 14.00
CA LYS A 52 -10.92 7.33 15.03
C LYS A 52 -9.40 7.30 15.13
N LEU A 53 -8.72 7.14 14.00
CA LEU A 53 -7.28 6.93 13.94
C LEU A 53 -6.51 8.18 14.36
N ILE A 54 -6.90 9.37 13.87
CA ILE A 54 -6.17 10.63 14.07
C ILE A 54 -6.88 11.45 15.15
N VAL A 55 -6.53 11.20 16.41
CA VAL A 55 -7.10 11.92 17.57
C VAL A 55 -6.62 13.37 17.62
N PHE A 56 -5.36 13.60 17.26
CA PHE A 56 -4.75 14.92 17.28
C PHE A 56 -3.80 15.09 16.11
N CYS A 57 -3.84 16.26 15.45
CA CYS A 57 -2.90 16.63 14.41
C CYS A 57 -2.49 18.09 14.55
N MET A 58 -1.18 18.31 14.54
CA MET A 58 -0.59 19.64 14.40
C MET A 58 0.52 19.64 13.36
N TYR A 59 0.60 20.73 12.61
CA TYR A 59 1.72 21.05 11.76
C TYR A 59 2.17 22.48 12.01
N SER A 60 3.46 22.69 12.27
CA SER A 60 4.02 24.03 12.53
C SER A 60 3.22 24.84 13.57
N LYS A 61 2.91 24.19 14.70
CA LYS A 61 2.10 24.72 15.82
C LYS A 61 0.66 25.11 15.47
N LYS A 62 0.13 24.73 14.31
CA LYS A 62 -1.26 24.94 13.91
C LYS A 62 -1.99 23.61 13.83
N ALA A 63 -3.27 23.59 14.22
CA ALA A 63 -4.11 22.41 14.05
C ALA A 63 -4.28 22.08 12.57
N CYS A 64 -4.23 20.79 12.22
CA CYS A 64 -4.50 20.35 10.85
C CYS A 64 -5.99 20.42 10.54
N ASN A 65 -6.35 20.67 9.29
CA ASN A 65 -7.71 20.41 8.82
C ASN A 65 -7.82 18.94 8.39
N MET A 66 -8.86 18.24 8.86
CA MET A 66 -9.10 16.83 8.50
C MET A 66 -9.46 16.63 7.02
N SER A 67 -9.85 17.69 6.29
CA SER A 67 -10.04 17.64 4.84
C SER A 67 -8.72 17.52 4.06
N TRP A 68 -7.57 17.81 4.68
CA TRP A 68 -6.26 17.68 4.05
C TRP A 68 -5.76 16.24 3.94
N PHE A 69 -6.44 15.30 4.59
CA PHE A 69 -6.10 13.90 4.55
C PHE A 69 -6.89 13.21 3.45
N ARG A 70 -6.17 12.60 2.51
CA ARG A 70 -6.73 11.79 1.43
C ARG A 70 -6.77 10.33 1.86
N TYR A 71 -7.94 9.71 1.75
CA TYR A 71 -8.12 8.30 1.99
C TYR A 71 -7.54 7.46 0.83
N TYR A 72 -6.89 6.36 1.16
CA TYR A 72 -6.73 5.23 0.24
C TYR A 72 -6.79 3.93 1.02
N TYR A 73 -7.19 2.84 0.35
CA TYR A 73 -7.16 1.51 0.94
C TYR A 73 -5.88 0.79 0.55
N HIS A 74 -5.20 0.22 1.53
CA HIS A 74 -4.08 -0.69 1.32
C HIS A 74 -4.51 -2.10 1.69
N ALA A 75 -4.41 -3.07 0.78
CA ALA A 75 -4.79 -4.45 1.06
C ALA A 75 -4.14 -5.00 2.32
N MET A 76 -2.85 -4.70 2.51
CA MET A 76 -2.14 -5.18 3.69
C MET A 76 -2.49 -4.46 4.98
N TYR A 77 -2.75 -3.15 4.96
CA TYR A 77 -2.79 -2.32 6.17
C TYR A 77 -4.17 -1.73 6.48
N GLY A 78 -5.15 -1.91 5.58
CA GLY A 78 -6.51 -1.39 5.74
C GLY A 78 -6.63 0.05 5.28
N ASN A 79 -7.34 0.87 6.04
CA ASN A 79 -7.60 2.27 5.72
C ASN A 79 -6.36 3.13 6.00
N CYS A 80 -5.90 3.86 4.99
CA CYS A 80 -4.75 4.74 5.08
C CYS A 80 -5.14 6.18 4.77
N TYR A 81 -4.43 7.14 5.38
CA TYR A 81 -4.72 8.57 5.26
C TYR A 81 -3.45 9.37 5.00
N THR A 82 -3.34 9.93 3.79
CA THR A 82 -2.16 10.68 3.35
C THR A 82 -2.39 12.18 3.54
N ILE A 83 -1.50 12.84 4.27
CA ILE A 83 -1.45 14.31 4.38
C ILE A 83 -0.34 14.87 3.48
N ASN A 84 -0.49 16.12 3.05
CA ASN A 84 0.50 16.84 2.24
C ASN A 84 0.68 16.30 0.80
N SER A 85 -0.33 15.61 0.27
CA SER A 85 -0.42 15.19 -1.14
C SER A 85 -0.74 16.36 -2.08
N GLY A 86 -1.31 17.45 -1.56
CA GLY A 86 -1.89 18.55 -2.34
C GLY A 86 -3.32 18.30 -2.83
N PHE A 87 -3.88 17.12 -2.55
CA PHE A 87 -5.26 16.76 -2.90
C PHE A 87 -5.99 16.20 -1.67
N GLY A 88 -7.19 16.69 -1.42
CA GLY A 88 -8.10 16.21 -0.37
C GLY A 88 -8.79 14.91 -0.74
N GLU A 89 -9.81 14.55 0.04
CA GLU A 89 -10.57 13.32 -0.15
C GLU A 89 -11.45 13.33 -1.40
N ASN A 90 -11.90 14.52 -1.84
CA ASN A 90 -12.72 14.69 -3.04
C ASN A 90 -11.89 15.16 -4.25
N ASP A 91 -10.58 14.86 -4.24
CA ASP A 91 -9.59 15.36 -5.22
C ASP A 91 -9.54 16.89 -5.34
N ASP A 92 -10.04 17.60 -4.31
CA ASP A 92 -9.98 19.04 -4.18
C ASP A 92 -8.55 19.49 -3.85
N ASN A 93 -8.13 20.63 -4.42
CA ASN A 93 -6.81 21.17 -4.12
C ASN A 93 -6.72 21.60 -2.65
N VAL A 94 -5.78 21.01 -1.92
CA VAL A 94 -5.49 21.38 -0.52
C VAL A 94 -4.08 21.97 -0.40
N PRO A 95 -3.81 22.76 0.65
CA PRO A 95 -2.49 23.36 0.84
C PRO A 95 -1.37 22.32 0.91
N ILE A 96 -0.22 22.68 0.33
CA ILE A 96 1.03 21.94 0.49
C ILE A 96 1.88 22.66 1.53
N PHE A 97 2.37 21.89 2.50
CA PHE A 97 3.16 22.40 3.61
C PHE A 97 4.65 22.13 3.37
N THR A 98 5.46 23.16 3.63
CA THR A 98 6.92 23.10 3.56
C THR A 98 7.52 23.19 4.96
N ALA A 99 8.50 22.34 5.24
CA ALA A 99 9.15 22.30 6.55
C ALA A 99 9.74 23.69 6.90
N VAL A 100 9.26 24.29 7.98
CA VAL A 100 9.69 25.62 8.44
C VAL A 100 11.00 25.56 9.22
N GLY A 101 11.35 24.39 9.75
CA GLY A 101 12.62 24.16 10.43
C GLY A 101 12.69 22.75 11.05
N PRO A 102 13.86 22.35 11.56
CA PRO A 102 14.10 20.98 12.04
C PRO A 102 13.53 20.69 13.43
N LYS A 103 13.01 21.70 14.13
CA LYS A 103 12.48 21.53 15.50
C LYS A 103 11.19 20.71 15.46
N ARG A 104 11.05 19.75 16.39
CA ARG A 104 9.82 18.94 16.59
C ARG A 104 8.54 19.78 16.64
N SER A 105 8.57 20.95 17.28
CA SER A 105 7.40 21.84 17.38
C SER A 105 6.95 22.44 16.04
N LEU A 106 7.83 22.44 15.04
CA LEU A 106 7.60 23.00 13.70
C LEU A 106 7.20 21.93 12.67
N GLY A 107 7.35 20.64 13.01
CA GLY A 107 6.99 19.52 12.16
C GLY A 107 5.53 19.05 12.34
N LEU A 108 5.25 17.89 11.75
CA LEU A 108 4.00 17.15 11.94
C LEU A 108 4.01 16.43 13.29
N ARG A 109 2.91 16.53 14.05
CA ARG A 109 2.71 15.84 15.32
C ARG A 109 1.33 15.20 15.29
N LEU A 110 1.30 13.90 15.56
CA LEU A 110 0.09 13.09 15.57
C LEU A 110 -0.08 12.40 16.92
N ILE A 111 -1.32 12.28 17.39
CA ILE A 111 -1.70 11.29 18.39
C ILE A 111 -2.63 10.31 17.69
N LEU A 112 -2.24 9.04 17.69
CA LEU A 112 -2.98 7.99 16.99
C LEU A 112 -3.71 7.10 17.99
N ASN A 113 -4.95 6.77 17.67
CA ASN A 113 -5.72 5.75 18.39
C ASN A 113 -5.89 4.54 17.48
N VAL A 114 -5.03 3.56 17.70
CA VAL A 114 -4.93 2.34 16.88
C VAL A 114 -5.71 1.22 17.54
N SER A 115 -6.37 0.39 16.74
CA SER A 115 -6.98 -0.85 17.23
C SER A 115 -7.08 -1.89 16.11
N VAL A 116 -7.21 -3.16 16.48
CA VAL A 116 -7.52 -4.24 15.55
C VAL A 116 -8.95 -4.70 15.85
N ALA A 117 -9.81 -4.71 14.83
CA ALA A 117 -11.18 -5.19 14.96
C ALA A 117 -11.18 -6.65 15.39
N GLU A 118 -12.05 -7.01 16.35
CA GLU A 118 -12.08 -8.34 16.98
C GLU A 118 -12.17 -9.45 15.93
N GLU A 119 -12.96 -9.20 14.89
CA GLU A 119 -13.21 -10.11 13.80
C GLU A 119 -11.92 -10.52 13.07
N ILE A 120 -10.94 -9.64 12.91
CA ILE A 120 -9.73 -9.93 12.13
C ILE A 120 -8.48 -10.18 12.99
N LYS A 121 -8.63 -10.26 14.32
CA LYS A 121 -7.49 -10.45 15.24
C LYS A 121 -6.71 -11.74 14.98
N PHE A 122 -7.37 -12.80 14.50
CA PHE A 122 -6.68 -14.05 14.15
C PHE A 122 -5.82 -13.92 12.86
N LEU A 123 -6.16 -12.98 11.96
CA LEU A 123 -5.35 -12.64 10.79
C LEU A 123 -4.22 -11.67 11.12
N LYS A 124 -4.41 -10.84 12.15
CA LYS A 124 -3.46 -9.80 12.58
C LYS A 124 -3.20 -9.85 14.08
N GLY A 125 -2.13 -10.54 14.47
CA GLY A 125 -1.65 -10.58 15.84
C GLY A 125 -0.99 -9.28 16.32
N ASN A 126 -0.57 -8.41 15.39
CA ASN A 126 0.15 -7.17 15.71
C ASN A 126 -0.81 -5.97 15.76
N MET A 127 -0.69 -5.17 16.83
CA MET A 127 -1.43 -3.92 17.03
C MET A 127 -0.45 -2.74 16.99
N GLY A 128 -0.73 -1.75 16.16
CA GLY A 128 0.13 -0.57 15.98
C GLY A 128 -0.34 0.30 14.83
N ALA A 129 0.43 1.33 14.52
CA ALA A 129 0.27 2.10 13.27
C ALA A 129 1.47 1.84 12.37
N GLN A 130 1.32 2.11 11.08
CA GLN A 130 2.44 2.21 10.15
C GLN A 130 2.43 3.60 9.52
N VAL A 131 3.61 4.20 9.39
CA VAL A 131 3.78 5.49 8.71
C VAL A 131 4.71 5.32 7.52
N ILE A 132 4.23 5.72 6.34
CA ILE A 132 4.99 5.72 5.10
C ILE A 132 5.35 7.17 4.77
N ILE A 133 6.63 7.41 4.44
CA ILE A 133 7.15 8.74 4.11
C ILE A 133 7.65 8.67 2.69
N HIS A 134 7.01 9.40 1.78
CA HIS A 134 7.27 9.32 0.35
C HIS A 134 7.22 10.72 -0.29
N ASN A 135 7.75 10.84 -1.51
CA ASN A 135 7.61 12.09 -2.27
C ASN A 135 6.17 12.24 -2.76
N LYS A 136 5.71 13.49 -2.95
CA LYS A 136 4.38 13.78 -3.50
C LYS A 136 4.16 13.10 -4.85
N THR A 137 5.22 12.95 -5.64
CA THR A 137 5.20 12.36 -6.98
C THR A 137 5.23 10.83 -6.98
N GLU A 138 5.10 10.18 -5.82
CA GLU A 138 5.22 8.73 -5.67
C GLU A 138 3.97 8.16 -5.00
N SER A 139 3.59 6.95 -5.40
CA SER A 139 2.54 6.19 -4.72
C SER A 139 3.13 5.48 -3.50
N PRO A 140 2.46 5.52 -2.32
CA PRO A 140 2.92 4.80 -1.13
C PRO A 140 2.67 3.29 -1.19
N PHE A 141 1.93 2.79 -2.18
CA PHE A 141 1.40 1.41 -2.18
C PHE A 141 2.48 0.33 -2.07
N MET A 142 3.64 0.53 -2.68
CA MET A 142 4.74 -0.45 -2.67
C MET A 142 5.92 -0.02 -1.78
N ILE A 143 5.74 1.00 -0.94
CA ILE A 143 6.79 1.53 -0.08
C ILE A 143 6.64 0.93 1.31
N GLU A 144 7.73 0.37 1.84
CA GLU A 144 7.76 -0.10 3.23
C GLU A 144 7.65 1.06 4.21
N GLY A 145 6.76 0.91 5.19
CA GLY A 145 6.54 1.90 6.23
C GLY A 145 7.23 1.57 7.54
N ILE A 146 7.33 2.58 8.39
CA ILE A 146 7.86 2.49 9.75
C ILE A 146 6.73 2.01 10.68
N PHE A 147 6.92 0.88 11.36
CA PHE A 147 5.99 0.40 12.37
C PHE A 147 6.10 1.20 13.67
N LEU A 148 4.95 1.62 14.20
CA LEU A 148 4.81 2.39 15.43
C LEU A 148 4.13 1.54 16.50
N SER A 149 4.82 1.39 17.62
CA SER A 149 4.27 0.68 18.77
C SER A 149 3.21 1.53 19.50
N PRO A 150 2.10 0.92 19.94
CA PRO A 150 1.13 1.62 20.78
C PRO A 150 1.75 1.95 22.14
N LYS A 151 1.18 2.95 22.82
CA LYS A 151 1.61 3.42 24.17
C LYS A 151 3.05 3.94 24.23
N THR A 152 3.69 4.22 23.09
CA THR A 152 5.01 4.83 23.01
C THR A 152 4.97 6.11 22.19
N GLU A 153 5.93 7.00 22.44
CA GLU A 153 6.19 8.15 21.57
C GLU A 153 7.33 7.80 20.61
N THR A 154 7.09 7.91 19.30
CA THR A 154 8.13 7.76 18.28
C THR A 154 8.43 9.11 17.65
N ASN A 155 9.70 9.53 17.69
CA ASN A 155 10.17 10.73 17.01
C ASN A 155 10.94 10.34 15.74
N ILE A 156 10.45 10.77 14.58
CA ILE A 156 11.05 10.45 13.27
C ILE A 156 11.72 11.71 12.74
N ALA A 157 13.06 11.75 12.77
CA ALA A 157 13.85 12.80 12.15
C ALA A 157 14.12 12.45 10.68
N LEU A 158 13.98 13.43 9.78
CA LEU A 158 14.10 13.23 8.34
C LEU A 158 15.21 14.09 7.75
N THR A 159 16.03 13.46 6.91
CA THR A 159 16.95 14.14 5.99
C THR A 159 16.55 13.76 4.57
N ARG A 160 16.41 14.74 3.69
CA ARG A 160 16.03 14.51 2.30
C ARG A 160 17.29 14.47 1.43
N THR A 161 17.49 13.37 0.73
CA THR A 161 18.56 13.19 -0.26
C THR A 161 17.93 12.88 -1.61
N PHE A 162 18.46 13.48 -2.66
CA PHE A 162 18.10 13.16 -4.03
C PHE A 162 19.31 12.59 -4.76
N TYR A 163 19.07 11.61 -5.61
CA TYR A 163 20.07 11.02 -6.48
C TYR A 163 19.68 11.29 -7.94
N SER A 164 20.67 11.59 -8.75
CA SER A 164 20.51 11.75 -10.19
C SER A 164 21.66 11.05 -10.89
N SER A 165 21.33 10.11 -11.77
CA SER A 165 22.30 9.43 -12.62
C SER A 165 22.27 10.03 -14.03
N LEU A 166 23.43 10.13 -14.67
CA LEU A 166 23.51 10.55 -16.07
C LEU A 166 22.93 9.45 -16.97
N PRO A 167 22.19 9.78 -18.03
CA PRO A 167 21.67 8.79 -18.97
C PRO A 167 22.81 8.14 -19.79
N LYS A 168 22.43 7.27 -20.73
CA LYS A 168 23.37 6.65 -21.68
C LYS A 168 24.30 7.71 -22.31
N PRO A 169 25.62 7.44 -22.43
CA PRO A 169 26.29 6.15 -22.20
C PRO A 169 26.78 5.91 -20.75
N TYR A 170 26.57 6.84 -19.82
CA TYR A 170 27.15 6.76 -18.47
C TYR A 170 26.42 5.79 -17.54
N SER A 171 25.13 5.58 -17.78
CA SER A 171 24.33 4.56 -17.11
C SER A 171 23.20 4.06 -18.01
N SER A 172 22.46 3.06 -17.54
CA SER A 172 21.22 2.59 -18.18
C SER A 172 19.99 3.44 -17.83
N CYS A 173 20.15 4.55 -17.07
CA CYS A 173 19.04 5.44 -16.76
C CYS A 173 18.51 6.11 -18.03
N GLU A 174 17.18 6.19 -18.11
CA GLU A 174 16.45 6.82 -19.18
C GLU A 174 16.22 8.31 -18.87
N SER A 175 16.36 9.19 -19.86
CA SER A 175 16.33 10.65 -19.65
C SER A 175 14.93 11.27 -19.64
N ASN A 176 13.93 10.59 -20.22
CA ASN A 176 12.58 11.14 -20.45
C ASN A 176 11.52 10.45 -19.58
N THR A 177 11.78 10.30 -18.29
CA THR A 177 10.86 9.62 -17.35
C THR A 177 9.75 10.52 -16.79
N ASN A 178 9.62 11.75 -17.29
CA ASN A 178 8.54 12.68 -16.91
C ASN A 178 7.43 12.78 -17.97
N ASP A 179 7.62 12.21 -19.17
CA ASP A 179 6.63 12.24 -20.24
C ASP A 179 5.95 10.88 -20.39
N LYS A 180 4.64 10.82 -20.11
CA LYS A 180 3.81 9.62 -20.24
C LYS A 180 3.91 8.96 -21.62
N ASN A 181 4.19 9.73 -22.68
CA ASN A 181 4.27 9.24 -24.05
C ASN A 181 5.69 8.93 -24.52
N ALA A 182 6.71 9.10 -23.66
CA ALA A 182 8.10 8.85 -24.02
C ALA A 182 8.36 7.39 -24.44
N TYR A 183 7.57 6.44 -23.93
CA TYR A 183 7.69 5.01 -24.23
C TYR A 183 6.34 4.39 -24.59
N GLN A 184 6.36 3.47 -25.55
CA GLN A 184 5.14 2.74 -25.97
C GLN A 184 4.80 1.54 -25.08
N SER A 185 5.66 1.20 -24.12
CA SER A 185 5.45 0.07 -23.20
C SER A 185 4.14 0.23 -22.41
N GLU A 186 3.35 -0.84 -22.40
CA GLU A 186 2.10 -0.92 -21.64
C GLU A 186 2.35 -0.72 -20.14
N LEU A 187 3.40 -1.36 -19.59
CA LEU A 187 3.78 -1.23 -18.19
C LEU A 187 4.16 0.22 -17.85
N TYR A 188 4.91 0.88 -18.74
CA TYR A 188 5.27 2.29 -18.54
C TYR A 188 4.02 3.17 -18.45
N LYS A 189 3.06 2.99 -19.37
CA LYS A 189 1.80 3.74 -19.35
C LYS A 189 0.99 3.47 -18.07
N GLN A 190 0.95 2.22 -17.61
CA GLN A 190 0.27 1.84 -16.37
C GLN A 190 0.89 2.49 -15.13
N VAL A 191 2.23 2.59 -15.06
CA VAL A 191 2.93 3.30 -13.98
C VAL A 191 2.49 4.77 -13.92
N PHE A 192 2.38 5.44 -15.06
CA PHE A 192 1.91 6.82 -15.11
C PHE A 192 0.43 6.98 -14.79
N GLU A 193 -0.42 6.04 -15.23
CA GLU A 193 -1.86 6.10 -14.99
C GLU A 193 -2.24 5.86 -13.53
N ASN A 194 -1.44 5.07 -12.82
CA ASN A 194 -1.68 4.69 -11.43
C ASN A 194 -0.69 5.33 -10.44
N GLY A 195 0.13 6.26 -10.94
CA GLY A 195 1.13 6.99 -10.18
C GLY A 195 1.04 8.50 -10.43
N PHE A 196 1.99 9.25 -9.88
CA PHE A 196 2.12 10.70 -10.13
C PHE A 196 3.33 11.01 -11.03
N GLY A 197 3.87 9.99 -11.71
CA GLY A 197 5.09 10.01 -12.53
C GLY A 197 5.70 8.61 -12.62
N TYR A 198 6.80 8.46 -13.37
CA TYR A 198 7.53 7.20 -13.41
C TYR A 198 8.09 6.85 -12.03
N ASN A 199 7.84 5.62 -11.56
CA ASN A 199 8.40 5.07 -10.34
C ASN A 199 8.86 3.62 -10.60
N GLN A 200 10.12 3.33 -10.33
CA GLN A 200 10.72 2.03 -10.61
C GLN A 200 10.09 0.90 -9.77
N ILE A 201 9.80 1.15 -8.49
CA ILE A 201 9.18 0.15 -7.60
C ILE A 201 7.77 -0.19 -8.10
N LEU A 202 7.00 0.82 -8.51
CA LEU A 202 5.68 0.60 -9.08
C LEU A 202 5.74 -0.18 -10.41
N CYS A 203 6.74 0.10 -11.25
CA CYS A 203 7.00 -0.64 -12.48
C CYS A 203 7.27 -2.13 -12.22
N ILE A 204 8.12 -2.44 -11.24
CA ILE A 204 8.40 -3.83 -10.81
C ILE A 204 7.15 -4.47 -10.23
N GLY A 205 6.36 -3.73 -9.44
CA GLY A 205 5.08 -4.21 -8.90
C GLY A 205 4.08 -4.59 -10.00
N PHE A 206 3.92 -3.75 -11.01
CA PHE A 206 3.05 -4.06 -12.16
C PHE A 206 3.56 -5.24 -12.99
N CYS A 207 4.87 -5.33 -13.21
CA CYS A 207 5.45 -6.49 -13.88
C CYS A 207 5.22 -7.79 -13.10
N SER A 208 5.49 -7.78 -11.78
CA SER A 208 5.23 -8.92 -10.90
C SER A 208 3.76 -9.34 -10.96
N GLN A 209 2.86 -8.35 -10.93
CA GLN A 209 1.44 -8.60 -11.02
C GLN A 209 1.03 -9.18 -12.38
N ARG A 210 1.67 -8.76 -13.48
CA ARG A 210 1.46 -9.31 -14.82
C ARG A 210 1.84 -10.79 -14.90
N LEU A 211 2.96 -11.19 -14.27
CA LEU A 211 3.37 -12.60 -14.19
C LEU A 211 2.29 -13.44 -13.48
N VAL A 212 1.84 -12.98 -12.31
CA VAL A 212 0.82 -13.67 -11.51
C VAL A 212 -0.49 -13.80 -12.30
N ILE A 213 -0.96 -12.72 -12.95
CA ILE A 213 -2.18 -12.76 -13.76
C ILE A 213 -2.04 -13.73 -14.93
N ARG A 214 -0.90 -13.73 -15.62
CA ARG A 214 -0.67 -14.59 -16.78
C ARG A 214 -0.71 -16.07 -16.40
N ASN A 215 -0.07 -16.43 -15.29
CA ASN A 215 0.15 -17.82 -14.90
C ASN A 215 -0.97 -18.35 -14.00
N CYS A 216 -1.45 -17.55 -13.05
CA CYS A 216 -2.42 -17.96 -12.03
C CYS A 216 -3.86 -17.49 -12.32
N LYS A 217 -4.07 -16.64 -13.35
CA LYS A 217 -5.38 -16.09 -13.76
C LYS A 217 -6.10 -15.29 -12.66
N CYS A 218 -5.36 -14.81 -11.67
CA CYS A 218 -5.82 -13.95 -10.59
C CYS A 218 -4.80 -12.86 -10.30
N TYR A 219 -5.18 -11.81 -9.57
CA TYR A 219 -4.24 -10.80 -9.09
C TYR A 219 -3.97 -10.95 -7.58
N SER A 220 -2.79 -10.50 -7.15
CA SER A 220 -2.43 -10.54 -5.74
C SER A 220 -2.76 -9.20 -5.09
N THR A 221 -3.43 -9.22 -3.95
CA THR A 221 -3.93 -7.99 -3.32
C THR A 221 -2.82 -7.09 -2.78
N ASN A 222 -1.64 -7.64 -2.47
CA ASN A 222 -0.45 -6.87 -2.10
C ASN A 222 0.27 -6.21 -3.27
N LEU A 223 -0.15 -6.44 -4.51
CA LEU A 223 0.45 -5.86 -5.70
C LEU A 223 -0.49 -4.86 -6.38
N PRO A 224 0.04 -3.91 -7.16
CA PRO A 224 -0.76 -2.89 -7.81
C PRO A 224 -1.71 -3.50 -8.85
N LYS A 225 -3.00 -3.20 -8.74
CA LYS A 225 -4.03 -3.69 -9.66
C LYS A 225 -4.10 -2.82 -10.92
N PHE A 226 -4.04 -3.44 -12.10
CA PHE A 226 -4.18 -2.74 -13.39
C PHE A 226 -5.06 -3.48 -14.42
N SER A 227 -5.60 -4.65 -14.06
CA SER A 227 -6.47 -5.45 -14.91
C SER A 227 -7.80 -5.74 -14.22
N ASN A 228 -8.77 -6.22 -15.01
CA ASN A 228 -10.06 -6.71 -14.50
C ASN A 228 -10.00 -8.16 -14.02
N SER A 229 -8.80 -8.71 -13.75
CA SER A 229 -8.68 -10.04 -13.15
C SER A 229 -9.31 -10.07 -11.75
N PRO A 230 -9.88 -11.20 -11.31
CA PRO A 230 -10.33 -11.37 -9.92
C PRO A 230 -9.14 -11.51 -8.98
N PRO A 231 -9.27 -11.19 -7.68
CA PRO A 231 -8.23 -11.47 -6.70
C PRO A 231 -8.02 -12.99 -6.57
N CYS A 232 -6.84 -13.41 -6.13
CA CYS A 232 -6.60 -14.81 -5.81
C CYS A 232 -7.41 -15.20 -4.56
N VAL A 233 -8.32 -16.17 -4.71
CA VAL A 233 -9.30 -16.58 -3.67
C VAL A 233 -9.45 -18.08 -3.50
N SER A 234 -8.79 -18.89 -4.33
CA SER A 234 -8.72 -20.34 -4.14
C SER A 234 -7.35 -20.77 -3.60
N LEU A 235 -7.30 -21.91 -2.92
CA LEU A 235 -6.04 -22.49 -2.45
C LEU A 235 -5.06 -22.74 -3.61
N GLU A 236 -5.56 -23.25 -4.74
CA GLU A 236 -4.78 -23.50 -5.96
C GLU A 236 -4.15 -22.21 -6.50
N GLN A 237 -4.91 -21.11 -6.52
CA GLN A 237 -4.43 -19.80 -6.94
C GLN A 237 -3.31 -19.27 -6.04
N ASN A 238 -3.41 -19.46 -4.71
CA ASN A 238 -2.32 -19.05 -3.82
C ASN A 238 -1.09 -19.94 -3.97
N ILE A 239 -1.27 -21.25 -4.16
CA ILE A 239 -0.13 -22.15 -4.42
C ILE A 239 0.59 -21.68 -5.69
N CYS A 240 -0.15 -21.35 -6.74
CA CYS A 240 0.43 -20.78 -7.96
C CYS A 240 1.15 -19.44 -7.69
N TYR A 241 0.55 -18.54 -6.89
CA TYR A 241 1.19 -17.29 -6.50
C TYR A 241 2.52 -17.53 -5.77
N GLU A 242 2.55 -18.41 -4.78
CA GLU A 242 3.75 -18.79 -4.04
C GLU A 242 4.84 -19.37 -4.96
N GLU A 243 4.45 -20.16 -5.97
CA GLU A 243 5.38 -20.64 -7.00
C GLU A 243 5.95 -19.48 -7.84
N GLN A 244 5.15 -18.45 -8.17
CA GLN A 244 5.65 -17.27 -8.89
C GLN A 244 6.60 -16.44 -8.02
N VAL A 245 6.33 -16.32 -6.72
CA VAL A 245 7.23 -15.66 -5.78
C VAL A 245 8.57 -16.39 -5.71
N LYS A 246 8.55 -17.72 -5.56
CA LYS A 246 9.78 -18.54 -5.57
C LYS A 246 10.57 -18.39 -6.86
N PHE A 247 9.90 -18.48 -8.01
CA PHE A 247 10.50 -18.24 -9.31
C PHE A 247 11.17 -16.87 -9.38
N ALA A 248 10.48 -15.82 -8.93
CA ALA A 248 11.02 -14.46 -8.93
C ALA A 248 12.22 -14.27 -7.99
N THR A 249 12.32 -15.06 -6.91
CA THR A 249 13.48 -15.02 -6.00
C THR A 249 14.68 -15.85 -6.48
N GLU A 250 14.46 -16.84 -7.34
CA GLU A 250 15.51 -17.78 -7.80
C GLU A 250 16.07 -17.42 -9.19
N THR A 251 15.46 -16.45 -9.88
CA THR A 251 15.83 -16.04 -11.25
C THR A 251 16.04 -14.53 -11.36
N ASP A 252 16.62 -14.07 -12.47
CA ASP A 252 16.59 -12.65 -12.83
C ASP A 252 15.25 -12.30 -13.49
N PHE A 253 14.16 -12.49 -12.72
CA PHE A 253 12.80 -12.26 -13.17
C PHE A 253 12.60 -10.87 -13.78
N ILE A 254 13.33 -9.87 -13.29
CA ILE A 254 13.26 -8.52 -13.82
C ILE A 254 13.74 -8.50 -15.27
N GLN A 255 14.87 -9.11 -15.59
CA GLN A 255 15.32 -9.22 -16.98
C GLN A 255 14.45 -10.16 -17.81
N ASP A 256 14.06 -11.30 -17.27
CA ASP A 256 13.42 -12.37 -18.05
C ASP A 256 11.94 -12.08 -18.36
N VAL A 257 11.27 -11.24 -17.55
CA VAL A 257 9.82 -11.01 -17.66
C VAL A 257 9.46 -9.53 -17.78
N CYS A 258 10.21 -8.63 -17.16
CA CYS A 258 9.85 -7.21 -17.14
C CYS A 258 10.42 -6.39 -18.29
N PHE A 259 11.50 -6.87 -18.93
CA PHE A 259 12.19 -6.17 -20.02
C PHE A 259 12.05 -6.88 -21.37
#